data_AF-A0A7X5RDR8-F1
#
_entry.id   AF-A0A7X5RDR8-F1
#
_cell.length_a   1.000
_cell.length_b   1.000
_cell.length_c   1.000
_cell.angle_alpha   90.00
_cell.angle_beta   90.00
_cell.angle_gamma   90.00
#
_symmetry.space_group_name_H-M   'P 1'
#
loop_
_entity.id
_entity.type
_entity.pdbx_description
1 polymer ?
#
loop_
_entity_poly.entity_id
_entity_poly.type
_entity_poly.pdbx_seq_one_letter_code
_entity_poly.pdbx_strand_id
1 'polypeptide(L)'
;MQEKRELPNVTLVAMASVNIRATIKAMLYSMRGIEFGDAVLITHKKPLGLSKSIRYSHTDRLCNIDDFNYKMVYELGSHIHTDFALIVHADGFVVHPELWRDEFLDYDYIGAPWPLPPEGDTTTYRDKDGNICRVGNSAGIRSKRLMDFPKKAGIPWEGEYAYGQMWYYEDGFICCKIRHLLEAEGMRIAPLEVAKYYSHEKMIPEVQGITPFAFHKWEGTNAQYPNFIKASIKERIKRRLKKEGTVSYEK
;
A
#
# COMPACT_ATOMS: atom_id res chain seq x y z
N MET A 1 3.01 0.17 29.44
CA MET A 1 2.93 -0.35 28.06
C MET A 1 1.58 0.08 27.53
N GLN A 2 1.52 0.81 26.42
CA GLN A 2 0.24 1.19 25.83
C GLN A 2 -0.42 -0.08 25.27
N GLU A 3 -1.70 -0.28 25.56
CA GLU A 3 -2.47 -1.42 25.05
C GLU A 3 -2.48 -1.38 23.52
N LYS A 4 -2.26 -2.54 22.88
CA LYS A 4 -2.30 -2.63 21.42
C LYS A 4 -3.74 -2.69 20.96
N ARG A 5 -4.01 -2.07 19.81
CA ARG A 5 -5.31 -2.23 19.17
C ARG A 5 -5.39 -3.60 18.48
N GLU A 6 -6.41 -4.37 18.80
CA GLU A 6 -6.66 -5.67 18.18
C GLU A 6 -7.48 -5.49 16.89
N LEU A 7 -7.01 -6.07 15.79
CA LEU A 7 -7.68 -6.12 14.49
C LEU A 7 -7.68 -7.57 13.98
N PRO A 8 -8.42 -8.49 14.62
CA PRO A 8 -8.39 -9.93 14.30
C PRO A 8 -8.95 -10.25 12.90
N ASN A 9 -9.75 -9.34 12.32
CA ASN A 9 -10.31 -9.46 10.98
C ASN A 9 -9.46 -8.79 9.88
N VAL A 10 -8.27 -8.29 10.22
CA VAL A 10 -7.37 -7.62 9.28
C VAL A 10 -6.05 -8.39 9.15
N THR A 11 -5.65 -8.69 7.92
CA THR A 11 -4.31 -9.18 7.57
C THR A 11 -3.42 -8.00 7.21
N LEU A 12 -2.28 -7.83 7.88
CA LEU A 12 -1.23 -6.93 7.41
C LEU A 12 -0.45 -7.60 6.27
N VAL A 13 -0.45 -7.01 5.07
CA VAL A 13 0.16 -7.64 3.89
C VAL A 13 1.15 -6.73 3.18
N ALA A 14 2.23 -7.32 2.69
CA ALA A 14 3.08 -6.71 1.67
C ALA A 14 3.39 -7.69 0.56
N MET A 15 3.26 -7.26 -0.70
CA MET A 15 3.75 -7.99 -1.87
C MET A 15 4.95 -7.28 -2.46
N ALA A 16 6.10 -7.95 -2.58
CA ALA A 16 7.32 -7.31 -3.09
C ALA A 16 8.34 -8.31 -3.66
N SER A 17 9.07 -7.88 -4.70
CA SER A 17 10.31 -8.52 -5.17
C SER A 17 11.56 -7.65 -5.00
N VAL A 18 11.39 -6.39 -4.61
CA VAL A 18 12.45 -5.41 -4.37
C VAL A 18 12.34 -4.86 -2.97
N ASN A 19 13.42 -4.25 -2.46
CA ASN A 19 13.44 -3.59 -1.15
C ASN A 19 12.97 -4.48 0.03
N ILE A 20 13.07 -5.81 -0.10
CA ILE A 20 12.52 -6.80 0.85
C ILE A 20 12.85 -6.50 2.32
N ARG A 21 14.09 -6.11 2.61
CA ARG A 21 14.50 -5.75 3.98
C ARG A 21 13.78 -4.49 4.50
N ALA A 22 13.58 -3.50 3.64
CA ALA A 22 12.85 -2.29 4.00
C ALA A 22 11.35 -2.59 4.18
N THR A 23 10.77 -3.43 3.30
CA THR A 23 9.39 -3.90 3.42
C THR A 23 9.15 -4.63 4.74
N ILE A 24 10.03 -5.56 5.13
CA ILE A 24 9.92 -6.25 6.43
C ILE A 24 9.99 -5.26 7.59
N LYS A 25 10.88 -4.26 7.53
CA LYS A 25 10.95 -3.20 8.55
C LYS A 25 9.65 -2.38 8.61
N ALA A 26 9.07 -2.03 7.46
CA ALA A 26 7.80 -1.30 7.38
C ALA A 26 6.63 -2.11 7.97
N MET A 27 6.56 -3.42 7.69
CA MET A 27 5.57 -4.31 8.29
C MET A 27 5.74 -4.37 9.82
N LEU A 28 6.95 -4.66 10.31
CA LEU A 28 7.22 -4.73 11.75
C LEU A 28 6.94 -3.40 12.46
N TYR A 29 7.27 -2.27 11.81
CA TYR A 29 6.95 -0.95 12.32
C TYR A 29 5.44 -0.73 12.42
N SER A 30 4.67 -1.20 11.43
CA SER A 30 3.20 -1.10 11.44
C SER A 30 2.54 -1.90 12.57
N MET A 31 3.18 -2.98 13.03
CA MET A 31 2.68 -3.86 14.11
C MET A 31 2.99 -3.35 15.53
N ARG A 32 3.66 -2.20 15.68
CA ARG A 32 4.15 -1.74 17.00
C ARG A 32 3.04 -1.38 17.99
N GLY A 33 1.88 -0.94 17.49
CA GLY A 33 0.70 -0.57 18.28
C GLY A 33 -0.57 -1.31 17.88
N ILE A 34 -0.46 -2.30 16.98
CA ILE A 34 -1.60 -3.03 16.41
C ILE A 34 -1.27 -4.52 16.41
N GLU A 35 -2.24 -5.32 16.84
CA GLU A 35 -2.23 -6.77 16.75
C GLU A 35 -3.20 -7.21 15.64
N PHE A 36 -2.64 -7.62 14.50
CA PHE A 36 -3.40 -8.08 13.34
C PHE A 36 -3.73 -9.58 13.47
N GLY A 37 -4.85 -10.00 12.88
CA GLY A 37 -5.23 -11.41 12.83
C GLY A 37 -4.24 -12.29 12.04
N ASP A 38 -3.60 -11.72 11.02
CA ASP A 38 -2.47 -12.32 10.30
C ASP A 38 -1.51 -11.23 9.81
N ALA A 39 -0.27 -11.60 9.51
CA ALA A 39 0.67 -10.75 8.80
C ALA A 39 1.46 -11.56 7.80
N VAL A 40 1.43 -11.17 6.52
CA VAL A 40 2.00 -11.96 5.42
C VAL A 40 2.87 -11.14 4.48
N LEU A 41 4.09 -11.66 4.25
CA LEU A 41 4.97 -11.19 3.19
C LEU A 41 4.84 -12.13 1.99
N ILE A 42 4.33 -11.59 0.88
CA ILE A 42 4.19 -12.26 -0.40
C ILE A 42 5.41 -11.94 -1.27
N THR A 43 6.26 -12.94 -1.53
CA THR A 43 7.49 -12.72 -2.31
C THR A 43 8.04 -13.99 -2.96
N HIS A 44 8.82 -13.83 -4.02
CA HIS A 44 9.40 -14.91 -4.82
C HIS A 44 10.46 -15.74 -4.10
N LYS A 45 11.01 -15.25 -3.00
CA LYS A 45 11.97 -16.01 -2.20
C LYS A 45 11.81 -15.69 -0.73
N LYS A 46 11.60 -16.73 0.09
CA LYS A 46 11.53 -16.59 1.55
C LYS A 46 12.81 -15.91 2.08
N PRO A 47 12.69 -14.75 2.73
CA PRO A 47 13.86 -14.07 3.29
C PRO A 47 14.45 -14.86 4.46
N LEU A 48 15.78 -14.93 4.52
CA LEU A 48 16.48 -15.50 5.68
C LEU A 48 16.20 -14.63 6.91
N GLY A 49 15.80 -15.26 8.01
CA GLY A 49 15.51 -14.56 9.27
C GLY A 49 14.22 -13.73 9.23
N LEU A 50 13.25 -14.08 8.37
CA LEU A 50 11.90 -13.49 8.44
C LEU A 50 11.34 -13.67 9.86
N SER A 51 10.78 -12.59 10.43
CA SER A 51 10.18 -12.61 11.76
C SER A 51 9.12 -13.72 11.86
N LYS A 52 9.05 -14.42 12.99
CA LYS A 52 7.99 -15.42 13.26
C LYS A 52 6.59 -14.81 13.26
N SER A 53 6.49 -13.50 13.50
CA SER A 53 5.25 -12.74 13.45
C SER A 53 4.78 -12.42 12.02
N ILE A 54 5.56 -12.76 10.99
CA ILE A 54 5.20 -12.53 9.59
C ILE A 54 5.31 -13.85 8.85
N ARG A 55 4.17 -14.37 8.39
CA ARG A 55 4.10 -15.54 7.54
C ARG A 55 4.69 -15.24 6.16
N TYR A 56 5.30 -16.26 5.58
CA TYR A 56 5.73 -16.24 4.19
C TYR A 56 4.63 -16.80 3.28
N SER A 57 4.35 -16.11 2.17
CA SER A 57 3.59 -16.64 1.06
C SER A 57 4.35 -16.48 -0.25
N HIS A 58 4.30 -17.49 -1.11
CA HIS A 58 5.04 -17.49 -2.36
C HIS A 58 4.23 -16.85 -3.49
N THR A 59 4.90 -16.11 -4.35
CA THR A 59 4.43 -15.62 -5.65
C THR A 59 5.61 -15.64 -6.62
N ASP A 60 5.38 -15.63 -7.94
CA ASP A 60 6.48 -15.47 -8.89
C ASP A 60 7.21 -14.13 -8.74
N ARG A 61 8.42 -14.06 -9.27
CA ARG A 61 9.21 -12.83 -9.26
C ARG A 61 8.53 -11.74 -10.08
N LEU A 62 8.04 -10.72 -9.39
CA LEU A 62 7.67 -9.44 -10.00
C LEU A 62 8.89 -8.82 -10.67
N CYS A 63 8.91 -8.79 -12.00
CA CYS A 63 10.01 -8.28 -12.82
C CYS A 63 9.84 -6.79 -13.14
N ASN A 64 8.59 -6.32 -13.21
CA ASN A 64 8.25 -4.92 -13.48
C ASN A 64 7.03 -4.48 -12.64
N ILE A 65 6.59 -3.25 -12.86
CA ILE A 65 5.45 -2.66 -12.13
C ILE A 65 4.11 -3.25 -12.58
N ASP A 66 3.97 -3.66 -13.85
CA ASP A 66 2.73 -4.25 -14.37
C ASP A 66 2.49 -5.64 -13.78
N ASP A 67 3.55 -6.45 -13.58
CA ASP A 67 3.46 -7.73 -12.86
C ASP A 67 2.91 -7.52 -11.44
N PHE A 68 3.38 -6.46 -10.76
CA PHE A 68 2.90 -6.10 -9.43
C PHE A 68 1.43 -5.69 -9.47
N ASN A 69 1.05 -4.76 -10.35
CA ASN A 69 -0.31 -4.27 -10.45
C ASN A 69 -1.30 -5.41 -10.78
N TYR A 70 -0.97 -6.24 -11.76
CA TYR A 70 -1.78 -7.40 -12.12
C TYR A 70 -1.95 -8.35 -10.92
N LYS A 71 -0.88 -8.70 -10.22
CA LYS A 71 -0.96 -9.62 -9.08
C LYS A 71 -1.66 -9.00 -7.87
N MET A 72 -1.59 -7.69 -7.68
CA MET A 72 -2.37 -6.99 -6.66
C MET A 72 -3.88 -7.06 -6.91
N VAL A 73 -4.31 -7.12 -8.18
CA VAL A 73 -5.72 -7.28 -8.56
C VAL A 73 -6.17 -8.74 -8.53
N TYR A 74 -5.38 -9.66 -9.09
CA TYR A 74 -5.85 -11.02 -9.40
C TYR A 74 -5.27 -12.13 -8.49
N GLU A 75 -4.20 -11.85 -7.76
CA GLU A 75 -3.52 -12.86 -6.91
C GLU A 75 -3.64 -12.56 -5.42
N LEU A 76 -3.60 -11.28 -5.02
CA LEU A 76 -3.58 -10.84 -3.62
C LEU A 76 -4.59 -11.58 -2.74
N GLY A 77 -5.84 -11.66 -3.17
CA GLY A 77 -6.92 -12.33 -2.44
C GLY A 77 -6.59 -13.77 -2.05
N SER A 78 -5.82 -14.51 -2.86
CA SER A 78 -5.43 -15.91 -2.59
C SER A 78 -4.47 -16.06 -1.41
N HIS A 79 -3.90 -14.96 -0.92
CA HIS A 79 -2.95 -14.97 0.20
C HIS A 79 -3.53 -14.46 1.52
N ILE A 80 -4.77 -13.96 1.50
CA ILE A 80 -5.44 -13.33 2.64
C ILE A 80 -6.46 -14.29 3.25
N HIS A 81 -6.45 -14.45 4.57
CA HIS A 81 -7.36 -15.36 5.28
C HIS A 81 -8.34 -14.65 6.22
N THR A 82 -8.36 -13.32 6.21
CA THR A 82 -9.24 -12.48 7.02
C THR A 82 -10.18 -11.66 6.14
N ASP A 83 -11.13 -10.94 6.75
CA ASP A 83 -12.13 -10.15 6.03
C ASP A 83 -11.53 -8.94 5.30
N PHE A 84 -10.43 -8.40 5.81
CA PHE A 84 -9.72 -7.26 5.22
C PHE A 84 -8.23 -7.50 5.12
N ALA A 85 -7.59 -6.82 4.19
CA ALA A 85 -6.15 -6.71 4.08
C ALA A 85 -5.74 -5.24 4.20
N LEU A 86 -4.82 -4.93 5.12
CA LEU A 86 -4.12 -3.66 5.18
C LEU A 86 -2.78 -3.82 4.45
N ILE A 87 -2.68 -3.17 3.29
CA ILE A 87 -1.55 -3.27 2.38
C ILE A 87 -0.50 -2.24 2.75
N VAL A 88 0.73 -2.70 2.91
CA VAL A 88 1.91 -1.84 3.12
C VAL A 88 3.00 -2.10 2.09
N HIS A 89 3.79 -1.08 1.84
CA HIS A 89 4.95 -1.08 0.97
C HIS A 89 6.19 -0.64 1.76
N ALA A 90 7.38 -0.73 1.13
CA ALA A 90 8.61 -0.21 1.73
C ALA A 90 8.56 1.31 1.96
N ASP A 91 7.65 2.00 1.28
CA ASP A 91 7.46 3.44 1.24
C ASP A 91 6.02 3.89 1.52
N GLY A 92 5.14 3.00 1.97
CA GLY A 92 3.84 3.37 2.50
C GLY A 92 3.37 2.39 3.55
N PHE A 93 3.20 2.85 4.80
CA PHE A 93 2.95 1.99 5.94
C PHE A 93 2.36 2.78 7.12
N VAL A 94 1.97 2.07 8.20
CA VAL A 94 1.34 2.68 9.37
C VAL A 94 2.33 3.51 10.19
N VAL A 95 2.02 4.78 10.40
CA VAL A 95 2.88 5.75 11.11
C VAL A 95 2.26 6.29 12.39
N HIS A 96 0.95 6.19 12.57
CA HIS A 96 0.26 6.63 13.79
C HIS A 96 -0.82 5.61 14.15
N PRO A 97 -0.45 4.44 14.71
CA PRO A 97 -1.39 3.36 15.01
C PRO A 97 -2.55 3.78 15.93
N GLU A 98 -2.32 4.76 16.79
CA GLU A 98 -3.31 5.37 17.68
C GLU A 98 -4.40 6.18 16.95
N LEU A 99 -4.18 6.53 15.68
CA LEU A 99 -5.15 7.26 14.85
C LEU A 99 -6.04 6.33 14.00
N TRP A 100 -6.02 5.02 14.29
CA TRP A 100 -6.95 4.08 13.67
C TRP A 100 -8.41 4.50 13.89
N ARG A 101 -9.24 4.30 12.88
CA ARG A 101 -10.70 4.49 12.97
C ARG A 101 -11.41 3.25 12.46
N ASP A 102 -12.40 2.80 13.23
CA ASP A 102 -13.17 1.60 12.87
C ASP A 102 -13.96 1.80 11.56
N GLU A 103 -14.35 3.04 11.26
CA GLU A 103 -15.01 3.42 9.99
C GLU A 103 -14.18 3.10 8.73
N PHE A 104 -12.86 2.88 8.85
CA PHE A 104 -12.04 2.46 7.71
C PHE A 104 -12.48 1.10 7.15
N LEU A 105 -13.11 0.25 7.96
CA LEU A 105 -13.61 -1.06 7.56
C LEU A 105 -15.06 -1.04 7.06
N ASP A 106 -15.73 0.12 7.04
CA ASP A 106 -17.08 0.27 6.46
C ASP A 106 -17.06 0.30 4.92
N TYR A 107 -15.87 0.22 4.33
CA TYR A 107 -15.59 0.33 2.91
C TYR A 107 -14.77 -0.86 2.41
N ASP A 108 -14.96 -1.22 1.16
CA ASP A 108 -14.23 -2.28 0.48
C ASP A 108 -12.87 -1.84 -0.06
N TYR A 109 -12.70 -0.54 -0.26
CA TYR A 109 -11.45 0.06 -0.65
C TYR A 109 -11.28 1.39 0.07
N ILE A 110 -10.12 1.60 0.68
CA ILE A 110 -9.65 2.91 1.13
C ILE A 110 -8.15 3.02 0.88
N GLY A 111 -7.72 4.16 0.39
CA GLY A 111 -6.30 4.51 0.28
C GLY A 111 -6.12 6.02 0.34
N ALA A 112 -5.00 6.52 -0.18
CA ALA A 112 -4.68 7.93 -0.11
C ALA A 112 -5.61 8.76 -1.01
N PRO A 113 -6.00 9.98 -0.60
CA PRO A 113 -6.65 10.93 -1.48
C PRO A 113 -5.80 11.28 -2.70
N TRP A 114 -6.43 11.31 -3.87
CA TRP A 114 -5.84 11.85 -5.09
C TRP A 114 -6.07 13.36 -5.23
N PRO A 115 -5.13 14.09 -5.84
CA PRO A 115 -5.35 15.48 -6.21
C PRO A 115 -6.43 15.58 -7.29
N LEU A 116 -6.96 16.78 -7.49
CA LEU A 116 -7.77 17.06 -8.67
C LEU A 116 -6.92 16.91 -9.93
N PRO A 117 -7.50 16.42 -11.04
CA PRO A 117 -6.80 16.40 -12.33
C PRO A 117 -6.45 17.85 -12.76
N PRO A 118 -5.36 18.05 -13.52
CA PRO A 118 -5.00 19.36 -14.04
C PRO A 118 -6.12 19.99 -14.86
N GLU A 119 -6.13 21.33 -14.94
CA GLU A 119 -7.08 22.03 -15.81
C GLU A 119 -6.95 21.56 -17.27
N GLY A 120 -8.08 21.23 -17.89
CA GLY A 120 -8.14 20.67 -19.25
C GLY A 120 -7.97 19.14 -19.34
N ASP A 121 -7.64 18.45 -18.25
CA ASP A 121 -7.56 16.98 -18.25
C ASP A 121 -8.96 16.34 -18.14
N THR A 122 -9.31 15.59 -19.17
CA THR A 122 -10.61 14.92 -19.34
C THR A 122 -10.56 13.42 -19.09
N THR A 123 -9.41 12.89 -18.65
CA THR A 123 -9.12 11.45 -18.61
C THR A 123 -8.73 10.95 -17.22
N THR A 124 -7.90 11.72 -16.51
CA THR A 124 -7.30 11.28 -15.25
C THR A 124 -8.30 11.29 -14.10
N TYR A 125 -8.26 10.25 -13.26
CA TYR A 125 -9.08 10.09 -12.06
C TYR A 125 -10.58 10.16 -12.33
N ARG A 126 -11.06 9.51 -13.40
CA ARG A 126 -12.48 9.49 -13.75
C ARG A 126 -13.02 8.09 -13.85
N ASP A 127 -14.22 7.87 -13.34
CA ASP A 127 -14.95 6.62 -13.58
C ASP A 127 -15.53 6.56 -15.00
N LYS A 128 -16.22 5.47 -15.33
CA LYS A 128 -16.84 5.27 -16.66
C LYS A 128 -17.83 6.36 -17.07
N ASP A 129 -18.40 7.09 -16.11
CA ASP A 129 -19.40 8.14 -16.35
C ASP A 129 -18.75 9.54 -16.35
N GLY A 130 -17.43 9.61 -16.19
CA GLY A 130 -16.66 10.84 -16.19
C GLY A 130 -16.58 11.54 -14.84
N ASN A 131 -17.12 10.94 -13.76
CA ASN A 131 -17.09 11.54 -12.43
C ASN A 131 -15.68 11.46 -11.84
N ILE A 132 -15.26 12.52 -11.14
CA ILE A 132 -13.94 12.55 -10.52
C ILE A 132 -13.88 11.59 -9.33
N CYS A 133 -12.95 10.64 -9.40
CA CYS A 133 -12.55 9.78 -8.30
C CYS A 133 -11.45 10.47 -7.48
N ARG A 134 -11.58 10.48 -6.16
CA ARG A 134 -10.69 11.22 -5.25
C ARG A 134 -9.90 10.33 -4.31
N VAL A 135 -9.97 9.02 -4.46
CA VAL A 135 -9.33 8.03 -3.59
C VAL A 135 -8.79 6.89 -4.45
N GLY A 136 -7.57 6.47 -4.15
CA GLY A 136 -6.94 5.29 -4.74
C GLY A 136 -5.69 4.95 -3.95
N ASN A 137 -4.59 4.63 -4.62
CA ASN A 137 -3.31 4.27 -4.04
C ASN A 137 -3.27 2.91 -3.31
N SER A 138 -2.28 2.08 -3.67
CA SER A 138 -2.12 0.69 -3.19
C SER A 138 -1.85 0.54 -1.69
N ALA A 139 -1.27 1.54 -1.00
CA ALA A 139 -1.03 1.51 0.44
C ALA A 139 -2.34 1.77 1.21
N GLY A 140 -3.27 0.82 1.10
CA GLY A 140 -4.67 0.94 1.45
C GLY A 140 -5.23 -0.27 2.20
N ILE A 141 -6.51 -0.23 2.54
CA ILE A 141 -7.26 -1.39 3.01
C ILE A 141 -8.17 -1.89 1.89
N ARG A 142 -8.28 -3.21 1.76
CA ARG A 142 -9.23 -3.88 0.87
C ARG A 142 -10.03 -4.93 1.60
N SER A 143 -11.31 -5.03 1.29
CA SER A 143 -12.10 -6.19 1.72
C SER A 143 -11.75 -7.42 0.91
N LYS A 144 -11.98 -8.59 1.52
CA LYS A 144 -11.80 -9.89 0.89
C LYS A 144 -12.68 -10.05 -0.35
N ARG A 145 -13.92 -9.58 -0.29
CA ARG A 145 -14.83 -9.64 -1.45
C ARG A 145 -14.31 -8.83 -2.63
N LEU A 146 -13.74 -7.65 -2.39
CA LEU A 146 -13.13 -6.83 -3.44
C LEU A 146 -11.88 -7.49 -4.04
N MET A 147 -10.98 -8.04 -3.21
CA MET A 147 -9.77 -8.72 -3.70
C MET A 147 -10.06 -9.96 -4.54
N ASP A 148 -11.17 -10.64 -4.28
CA ASP A 148 -11.57 -11.84 -5.02
C ASP A 148 -12.40 -11.53 -6.28
N PHE A 149 -13.06 -10.36 -6.32
CA PHE A 149 -14.09 -10.05 -7.31
C PHE A 149 -13.58 -10.03 -8.76
N PRO A 150 -12.49 -9.32 -9.12
CA PRO A 150 -12.04 -9.22 -10.52
C PRO A 150 -11.81 -10.59 -11.17
N LYS A 151 -11.21 -11.53 -10.42
CA LYS A 151 -10.99 -12.90 -10.87
C LYS A 151 -12.30 -13.70 -10.96
N LYS A 152 -13.16 -13.63 -9.93
CA LYS A 152 -14.42 -14.39 -9.87
C LYS A 152 -15.40 -13.96 -10.96
N ALA A 153 -15.49 -12.67 -11.24
CA ALA A 153 -16.37 -12.11 -12.27
C ALA A 153 -15.76 -12.16 -13.68
N GLY A 154 -14.52 -12.67 -13.83
CA GLY A 154 -13.86 -12.78 -15.14
C GLY A 154 -13.56 -11.43 -15.79
N ILE A 155 -13.30 -10.40 -14.99
CA ILE A 155 -13.05 -9.05 -15.51
C ILE A 155 -11.69 -9.02 -16.20
N PRO A 156 -11.59 -8.59 -17.47
CA PRO A 156 -10.33 -8.51 -18.18
C PRO A 156 -9.41 -7.45 -17.58
N TRP A 157 -8.09 -7.72 -17.58
CA TRP A 157 -7.09 -6.73 -17.19
C TRP A 157 -6.90 -5.74 -18.33
N GLU A 158 -7.29 -4.50 -18.12
CA GLU A 158 -7.22 -3.42 -19.10
C GLU A 158 -6.57 -2.19 -18.48
N GLY A 159 -5.81 -1.47 -19.29
CA GLY A 159 -5.25 -0.19 -18.89
C GLY A 159 -6.30 0.92 -18.87
N GLU A 160 -5.93 2.00 -18.20
CA GLU A 160 -6.65 3.27 -18.19
C GLU A 160 -5.84 4.34 -18.89
N TYR A 161 -6.50 5.13 -19.74
CA TYR A 161 -5.84 6.26 -20.38
C TYR A 161 -5.87 7.45 -19.41
N ALA A 162 -4.70 7.91 -19.00
CA ALA A 162 -4.53 9.04 -18.09
C ALA A 162 -3.23 9.77 -18.41
N TYR A 163 -3.17 11.08 -18.15
CA TYR A 163 -1.96 11.88 -18.41
C TYR A 163 -1.39 11.73 -19.84
N GLY A 164 -2.24 11.53 -20.84
CA GLY A 164 -1.83 11.39 -22.25
C GLY A 164 -1.22 10.04 -22.64
N GLN A 165 -1.31 9.00 -21.79
CA GLN A 165 -0.85 7.65 -22.13
C GLN A 165 -1.65 6.54 -21.44
N MET A 166 -1.45 5.29 -21.86
CA MET A 166 -2.08 4.12 -21.25
C MET A 166 -1.32 3.69 -20.00
N TRP A 167 -2.03 3.52 -18.88
CA TRP A 167 -1.49 3.11 -17.59
C TRP A 167 -2.14 1.83 -17.08
N TYR A 168 -1.36 0.96 -16.47
CA TYR A 168 -1.81 -0.31 -15.92
C TYR A 168 -1.66 -0.31 -14.39
N TYR A 169 -2.22 0.71 -13.73
CA TYR A 169 -2.21 0.81 -12.28
C TYR A 169 -3.44 0.16 -11.67
N GLU A 170 -3.20 -0.65 -10.64
CA GLU A 170 -4.23 -1.46 -10.01
C GLU A 170 -5.29 -0.61 -9.28
N ASP A 171 -4.89 0.50 -8.69
CA ASP A 171 -5.78 1.43 -7.99
C ASP A 171 -6.65 2.22 -8.97
N GLY A 172 -6.09 2.64 -10.11
CA GLY A 172 -6.85 3.20 -11.23
C GLY A 172 -7.85 2.19 -11.79
N PHE A 173 -7.43 0.95 -11.99
CA PHE A 173 -8.33 -0.11 -12.45
C PHE A 173 -9.50 -0.32 -11.46
N ILE A 174 -9.21 -0.48 -10.17
CA ILE A 174 -10.23 -0.72 -9.14
C ILE A 174 -11.13 0.50 -8.94
N CYS A 175 -10.54 1.68 -8.74
CA CYS A 175 -11.25 2.87 -8.29
C CYS A 175 -11.88 3.68 -9.41
N CYS A 176 -11.46 3.48 -10.66
CA CYS A 176 -11.99 4.16 -11.83
C CYS A 176 -12.64 3.18 -12.81
N LYS A 177 -11.85 2.26 -13.40
CA LYS A 177 -12.29 1.37 -14.50
C LYS A 177 -13.49 0.53 -14.13
N ILE A 178 -13.33 -0.27 -13.08
CA ILE A 178 -14.30 -1.29 -12.70
C ILE A 178 -15.20 -0.84 -11.55
N ARG A 179 -15.08 0.43 -11.11
CA ARG A 179 -15.83 0.99 -9.99
C ARG A 179 -17.34 0.71 -10.10
N HIS A 180 -17.89 0.93 -11.28
CA HIS A 180 -19.31 0.68 -11.55
C HIS A 180 -19.74 -0.78 -11.36
N LEU A 181 -18.85 -1.74 -11.65
CA LEU A 181 -19.09 -3.17 -11.40
C LEU A 181 -19.03 -3.47 -9.91
N LEU A 182 -18.12 -2.83 -9.18
CA LEU A 182 -18.02 -2.96 -7.73
C LEU A 182 -19.28 -2.41 -7.05
N GLU A 183 -19.74 -1.23 -7.46
CA GLU A 183 -20.95 -0.59 -6.95
C GLU A 183 -22.21 -1.41 -7.26
N ALA A 184 -22.28 -2.07 -8.43
CA ALA A 184 -23.37 -2.98 -8.78
C ALA A 184 -23.46 -4.21 -7.83
N GLU A 185 -22.33 -4.64 -7.26
CA GLU A 185 -22.25 -5.69 -6.23
C GLU A 185 -22.42 -5.14 -4.79
N GLY A 186 -22.75 -3.85 -4.63
CA GLY A 186 -22.88 -3.20 -3.34
C GLY A 186 -21.56 -3.01 -2.59
N MET A 187 -20.43 -3.01 -3.31
CA MET A 187 -19.13 -2.63 -2.75
C MET A 187 -18.97 -1.12 -2.73
N ARG A 188 -18.24 -0.62 -1.73
CA ARG A 188 -18.08 0.83 -1.48
C ARG A 188 -16.62 1.22 -1.44
N ILE A 189 -16.27 2.27 -2.17
CA ILE A 189 -14.97 2.94 -2.06
C ILE A 189 -15.13 4.10 -1.06
N ALA A 190 -14.18 4.24 -0.14
CA ALA A 190 -14.20 5.31 0.85
C ALA A 190 -14.23 6.69 0.19
N PRO A 191 -15.06 7.62 0.69
CA PRO A 191 -15.05 8.99 0.20
C PRO A 191 -13.81 9.73 0.74
N LEU A 192 -13.50 10.86 0.09
CA LEU A 192 -12.42 11.76 0.49
C LEU A 192 -12.47 12.14 1.99
N GLU A 193 -13.67 12.36 2.51
CA GLU A 193 -13.90 12.77 3.90
C GLU A 193 -13.39 11.75 4.93
N VAL A 194 -13.33 10.47 4.56
CA VAL A 194 -12.76 9.40 5.38
C VAL A 194 -11.29 9.20 5.02
N ALA A 195 -10.97 9.13 3.72
CA ALA A 195 -9.62 8.85 3.21
C ALA A 195 -8.56 9.86 3.69
N LYS A 196 -8.93 11.13 3.88
CA LYS A 196 -8.02 12.17 4.41
C LYS A 196 -7.48 11.89 5.82
N TYR A 197 -8.12 11.01 6.58
CA TYR A 197 -7.63 10.57 7.89
C TYR A 197 -6.87 9.25 7.83
N TYR A 198 -7.04 8.49 6.75
CA TYR A 198 -6.39 7.19 6.57
C TYR A 198 -4.92 7.36 6.16
N SER A 199 -4.64 7.91 4.99
CA SER A 199 -3.27 8.06 4.50
C SER A 199 -3.07 9.28 3.60
N HIS A 200 -1.86 9.83 3.58
CA HIS A 200 -1.47 10.92 2.69
C HIS A 200 -0.34 10.48 1.77
N GLU A 201 -0.44 10.84 0.49
CA GLU A 201 0.67 10.77 -0.47
C GLU A 201 1.00 12.14 -1.03
N LYS A 202 -0.02 12.83 -1.56
CA LYS A 202 0.06 14.20 -2.04
C LYS A 202 -0.47 15.17 -0.99
N MET A 203 0.20 16.31 -0.87
CA MET A 203 -0.24 17.41 0.00
C MET A 203 -1.29 18.25 -0.70
N ILE A 204 -2.53 17.77 -0.67
CA ILE A 204 -3.71 18.48 -1.20
C ILE A 204 -4.31 19.41 -0.12
N PRO A 205 -5.09 20.44 -0.50
CA PRO A 205 -5.72 21.33 0.47
C PRO A 205 -6.54 20.59 1.55
N GLU A 206 -7.24 19.52 1.18
CA GLU A 206 -8.15 18.77 2.06
C GLU A 206 -7.44 17.97 3.16
N VAL A 207 -6.12 17.75 3.03
CA VAL A 207 -5.31 17.08 4.06
C VAL A 207 -4.53 18.05 4.96
N GLN A 208 -4.61 19.35 4.68
CA GLN A 208 -3.86 20.36 5.44
C GLN A 208 -4.24 20.33 6.93
N GLY A 209 -3.22 20.27 7.78
CA GLY A 209 -3.40 20.24 9.24
C GLY A 209 -3.89 18.89 9.80
N ILE A 210 -4.06 17.87 8.96
CA ILE A 210 -4.45 16.53 9.39
C ILE A 210 -3.19 15.68 9.55
N THR A 211 -3.12 14.91 10.64
CA THR A 211 -2.13 13.83 10.79
C THR A 211 -2.81 12.52 10.40
N PRO A 212 -2.30 11.75 9.42
CA PRO A 212 -2.94 10.54 8.96
C PRO A 212 -2.54 9.31 9.78
N PHE A 213 -3.32 8.24 9.74
CA PHE A 213 -2.97 6.94 10.34
C PHE A 213 -1.75 6.27 9.65
N ALA A 214 -1.73 6.29 8.32
CA ALA A 214 -0.69 5.75 7.46
C ALA A 214 -0.18 6.82 6.49
N PHE A 215 0.81 6.50 5.67
CA PHE A 215 1.30 7.40 4.62
C PHE A 215 1.75 6.60 3.40
N HIS A 216 1.97 7.29 2.29
CA HIS A 216 2.71 6.74 1.15
C HIS A 216 3.60 7.82 0.54
N LYS A 217 4.86 7.46 0.22
CA LYS A 217 5.93 8.35 -0.24
C LYS A 217 6.27 9.46 0.77
N TRP A 218 7.45 10.04 0.63
CA TRP A 218 7.98 11.04 1.57
C TRP A 218 7.84 12.48 1.07
N GLU A 219 6.73 12.79 0.38
CA GLU A 219 6.44 14.16 -0.07
C GLU A 219 5.90 15.04 1.07
N GLY A 220 6.24 16.32 1.07
CA GLY A 220 5.70 17.30 2.03
C GLY A 220 5.88 16.89 3.50
N THR A 221 4.77 16.88 4.25
CA THR A 221 4.78 16.55 5.68
C THR A 221 5.15 15.09 5.96
N ASN A 222 5.10 14.20 4.95
CA ASN A 222 5.54 12.82 5.10
C ASN A 222 7.07 12.66 5.18
N ALA A 223 7.84 13.69 4.83
CA ALA A 223 9.31 13.64 4.83
C ALA A 223 9.92 13.31 6.20
N GLN A 224 9.16 13.55 7.29
CA GLN A 224 9.55 13.22 8.66
C GLN A 224 9.52 11.72 8.98
N TYR A 225 8.75 10.92 8.23
CA TYR A 225 8.55 9.52 8.54
C TYR A 225 9.79 8.67 8.24
N PRO A 226 9.99 7.54 8.95
CA PRO A 226 11.14 6.68 8.72
C PRO A 226 11.28 6.26 7.25
N ASN A 227 12.51 6.28 6.74
CA ASN A 227 12.82 5.77 5.41
C ASN A 227 13.74 4.54 5.53
N PHE A 228 13.15 3.35 5.42
CA PHE A 228 13.88 2.09 5.57
C PHE A 228 14.62 1.64 4.30
N ILE A 229 14.36 2.28 3.15
CA ILE A 229 15.04 2.04 1.89
C ILE A 229 16.43 2.69 1.91
N LYS A 230 16.50 3.94 2.38
CA LYS A 230 17.77 4.65 2.54
C LYS A 230 18.54 4.06 3.73
N ALA A 231 19.81 3.70 3.50
CA ALA A 231 20.69 3.32 4.61
C ALA A 231 20.79 4.48 5.61
N SER A 232 20.62 4.18 6.90
CA SER A 232 20.76 5.16 7.97
C SER A 232 22.16 5.77 7.97
N ILE A 233 22.30 6.99 8.52
CA ILE A 233 23.61 7.66 8.64
C ILE A 233 24.62 6.75 9.36
N LYS A 234 24.19 6.05 10.42
CA LYS A 234 25.01 5.08 11.16
C LYS A 234 25.45 3.90 10.28
N GLU A 235 24.58 3.36 9.44
CA GLU A 235 24.93 2.30 8.48
C GLU A 235 25.87 2.80 7.38
N ARG A 236 25.71 4.04 6.92
CA ARG A 236 26.62 4.69 5.96
C ARG A 236 28.01 4.87 6.56
N ILE A 237 28.11 5.37 7.80
CA ILE A 237 29.36 5.53 8.54
C ILE A 237 30.02 4.16 8.78
N LYS A 238 29.26 3.15 9.26
CA LYS A 238 29.79 1.79 9.49
C LYS A 238 30.29 1.15 8.19
N ARG A 239 29.61 1.36 7.06
CA ARG A 239 30.08 0.91 5.74
C ARG A 239 31.37 1.60 5.31
N ARG A 240 31.49 2.91 5.56
CA ARG A 240 32.69 3.69 5.27
C ARG A 240 33.89 3.21 6.09
N LEU A 241 33.72 3.06 7.41
CA LEU A 241 34.75 2.53 8.32
C LEU A 241 35.17 1.09 7.95
N LYS A 242 34.23 0.24 7.55
CA LYS A 242 34.54 -1.12 7.10
C LYS A 242 35.33 -1.12 5.78
N LYS A 243 35.03 -0.20 4.86
CA LYS A 243 35.75 -0.04 3.59
C LYS A 243 37.19 0.45 3.82
N GLU A 244 37.37 1.41 4.73
CA GLU A 244 38.68 1.96 5.09
C GLU A 244 39.56 0.93 5.84
N GLY A 245 38.96 0.09 6.69
CA GLY A 245 39.67 -0.99 7.40
C GLY A 245 39.99 -2.25 6.57
N THR A 246 39.57 -2.32 5.30
CA THR A 246 39.91 -3.45 4.39
C THR A 246 41.11 -3.12 3.49
N VAL A 247 41.64 -1.88 3.53
CA VAL A 247 42.77 -1.44 2.68
C VAL A 247 44.13 -1.66 3.36
N SER A 248 44.19 -2.17 4.59
CA SER A 248 45.42 -2.24 5.38
C SER A 248 45.94 -3.66 5.63
N TYR A 249 45.96 -4.55 4.64
CA TYR A 249 46.70 -5.83 4.70
C TYR A 249 47.11 -6.32 3.30
N GLU A 250 47.79 -5.47 2.53
CA GLU A 250 48.65 -5.90 1.43
C GLU A 250 49.88 -4.98 1.39
N LYS A 251 50.89 -5.29 2.23
CA LYS A 251 52.30 -4.96 2.02
C LYS A 251 53.15 -6.02 2.70
#